data_AF-D3E0S2-F1
#
_entry.id   AF-D3E0S2-F1
#
_cell.length_a   1.000
_cell.length_b   1.000
_cell.length_c   1.000
_cell.angle_alpha   90.00
_cell.angle_beta   90.00
_cell.angle_gamma   90.00
#
_symmetry.space_group_name_H-M   'P 1'
#
loop_
_entity.id
_entity.type
_entity.pdbx_description
1 polymer ?
#
loop_
_entity_poly.entity_id
_entity_poly.type
_entity_poly.pdbx_seq_one_letter_code
_entity_poly.pdbx_strand_id
1 'polypeptide(L)'
;MFCGEKMDTISMLWQFGILAAVLVFGIKLGLAVGLANLSKKYLATVCIGYGAGVLILAQISSYFATEITELIYTYNSLFFIIMAVIMILAGIFTIREWKVFEKNTTAATCAAVIAPCPCCFGSIIVSILLVAPTVGLGAVDLSVYVAAALVLTIIVTYFASSIFVRYVDKPYPIVLGNFMFFLGIYFLLSALVIPNIAAIMNKSMGSISIVSMESLAGSIVALVLLVVIGIVFSRKNNILS
;
A
#
# COMPACT_ATOMS: atom_id res chain seq x y z
N MET A 1 -35.85 23.11 0.27
CA MET A 1 -36.22 21.95 -0.57
C MET A 1 -35.32 21.96 -1.81
N PHE A 2 -34.10 21.44 -1.66
CA PHE A 2 -33.12 21.13 -2.72
C PHE A 2 -32.24 20.01 -2.15
N CYS A 3 -32.86 18.85 -1.91
CA CYS A 3 -32.23 17.69 -1.30
C CYS A 3 -32.91 16.47 -1.92
N GLY A 4 -32.35 15.93 -3.01
CA GLY A 4 -33.01 14.82 -3.70
C GLY A 4 -32.26 14.14 -4.85
N GLU A 5 -31.29 14.78 -5.53
CA GLU A 5 -30.68 14.17 -6.73
C GLU A 5 -29.14 14.13 -6.78
N LYS A 6 -28.43 14.72 -5.81
CA LYS A 6 -26.95 14.69 -5.74
C LYS A 6 -26.38 13.72 -4.71
N MET A 7 -27.22 12.88 -4.10
CA MET A 7 -26.80 11.92 -3.07
C MET A 7 -26.37 10.56 -3.65
N ASP A 8 -26.61 10.26 -4.93
CA ASP A 8 -26.30 8.93 -5.48
C ASP A 8 -24.94 8.86 -6.18
N THR A 9 -24.60 9.82 -7.05
CA THR A 9 -23.38 9.71 -7.87
C THR A 9 -22.11 9.81 -7.03
N ILE A 10 -22.09 10.70 -6.03
CA ILE A 10 -20.94 10.88 -5.13
C ILE A 10 -20.82 9.64 -4.23
N SER A 11 -21.90 9.17 -3.62
CA SER A 11 -21.89 7.98 -2.75
C SER A 11 -21.48 6.72 -3.51
N MET A 12 -21.93 6.54 -4.76
CA MET A 12 -21.46 5.48 -5.64
C MET A 12 -19.97 5.62 -5.95
N LEU A 13 -19.50 6.82 -6.30
CA LEU A 13 -18.08 7.06 -6.58
C LEU A 13 -17.20 6.73 -5.37
N TRP A 14 -17.65 7.08 -4.16
CA TRP A 14 -16.98 6.75 -2.90
C TRP A 14 -16.99 5.25 -2.61
N GLN A 15 -18.12 4.55 -2.81
CA GLN A 15 -18.18 3.10 -2.67
C GLN A 15 -17.25 2.38 -3.65
N PHE A 16 -17.24 2.79 -4.92
CA PHE A 16 -16.31 2.26 -5.92
C PHE A 16 -14.86 2.58 -5.58
N GLY A 17 -14.58 3.76 -5.03
CA GLY A 17 -13.25 4.14 -4.56
C GLY A 17 -12.74 3.22 -3.43
N ILE A 18 -13.58 2.91 -2.45
CA ILE A 18 -13.26 1.97 -1.37
C ILE A 18 -13.03 0.57 -1.96
N LEU A 19 -13.92 0.09 -2.82
CA LEU A 19 -13.81 -1.22 -3.44
C LEU A 19 -12.51 -1.34 -4.25
N ALA A 20 -12.15 -0.30 -5.02
CA ALA A 20 -10.92 -0.25 -5.79
C ALA A 20 -9.68 -0.25 -4.89
N ALA A 21 -9.68 0.53 -3.81
CA ALA A 21 -8.58 0.56 -2.84
C ALA A 21 -8.36 -0.81 -2.19
N VAL A 22 -9.44 -1.46 -1.78
CA VAL A 22 -9.43 -2.81 -1.18
C VAL A 22 -8.92 -3.85 -2.18
N LEU A 23 -9.33 -3.75 -3.44
CA LEU A 23 -8.91 -4.66 -4.50
C LEU A 23 -7.42 -4.51 -4.81
N VAL A 24 -6.92 -3.29 -5.00
CA VAL A 24 -5.49 -3.01 -5.19
C VAL A 24 -4.67 -3.50 -3.99
N PHE A 25 -5.18 -3.31 -2.79
CA PHE A 25 -4.56 -3.78 -1.56
C PHE A 25 -4.48 -5.31 -1.47
N GLY A 26 -5.61 -5.99 -1.70
CA GLY A 26 -5.69 -7.45 -1.69
C GLY A 26 -4.82 -8.09 -2.75
N ILE A 27 -4.74 -7.49 -3.95
CA ILE A 27 -3.84 -7.92 -5.02
C ILE A 27 -2.38 -7.87 -4.55
N LYS A 28 -1.91 -6.75 -3.99
CA LYS A 28 -0.51 -6.62 -3.55
C LYS A 28 -0.15 -7.66 -2.49
N LEU A 29 -1.03 -7.86 -1.49
CA LEU A 29 -0.82 -8.85 -0.43
C LEU A 29 -0.87 -10.29 -0.95
N GLY A 30 -1.87 -10.64 -1.75
CA GLY A 30 -2.01 -11.99 -2.29
C GLY A 30 -0.90 -12.36 -3.26
N LEU A 31 -0.46 -11.40 -4.10
CA LEU A 31 0.74 -11.55 -4.92
C LEU A 31 1.99 -11.72 -4.06
N ALA A 32 2.17 -10.94 -2.98
CA ALA A 32 3.36 -11.07 -2.12
C ALA A 32 3.44 -12.46 -1.45
N VAL A 33 2.34 -12.95 -0.88
CA VAL A 33 2.28 -14.26 -0.23
C VAL A 33 2.45 -15.40 -1.24
N GLY A 34 1.85 -15.27 -2.42
CA GLY A 34 1.91 -16.31 -3.45
C GLY A 34 3.24 -16.34 -4.22
N LEU A 35 3.85 -15.18 -4.48
CA LEU A 35 5.23 -15.08 -5.01
C LEU A 35 6.30 -15.44 -3.98
N ALA A 36 5.97 -15.51 -2.69
CA ALA A 36 6.87 -16.01 -1.65
C ALA A 36 6.79 -17.54 -1.45
N ASN A 37 5.88 -18.22 -2.17
CA ASN A 37 5.58 -19.66 -2.03
C ASN A 37 5.39 -20.09 -0.57
N LEU A 38 4.74 -19.23 0.23
CA LEU A 38 4.49 -19.52 1.64
C LEU A 38 3.40 -20.58 1.79
N SER A 39 3.48 -21.36 2.88
CA SER A 39 2.50 -22.42 3.12
C SER A 39 1.08 -21.85 3.24
N LYS A 40 0.07 -22.67 2.89
CA LYS A 40 -1.35 -22.32 3.02
C LYS A 40 -1.73 -21.84 4.43
N LYS A 41 -0.96 -22.22 5.46
CA LYS A 41 -1.12 -21.76 6.84
C LYS A 41 -0.85 -20.26 6.99
N TYR A 42 0.22 -19.74 6.36
CA TYR A 42 0.53 -18.30 6.39
C TYR A 42 -0.53 -17.48 5.66
N LEU A 43 -1.03 -17.96 4.52
CA LEU A 43 -2.14 -17.31 3.83
C LEU A 43 -3.38 -17.23 4.71
N ALA A 44 -3.73 -18.31 5.41
CA ALA A 44 -4.85 -18.29 6.36
C ALA A 44 -4.62 -17.28 7.49
N THR A 45 -3.42 -17.21 8.07
CA THR A 45 -3.08 -16.22 9.10
C THR A 45 -3.19 -14.78 8.58
N VAL A 46 -2.73 -14.50 7.37
CA VAL A 46 -2.83 -13.18 6.74
C VAL A 46 -4.29 -12.83 6.47
N CYS A 47 -5.07 -13.72 5.86
CA CYS A 47 -6.49 -13.49 5.60
C CYS A 47 -7.29 -13.26 6.89
N ILE A 48 -7.07 -14.07 7.93
CA ILE A 48 -7.76 -13.92 9.21
C ILE A 48 -7.29 -12.65 9.92
N GLY A 49 -5.98 -12.39 9.95
CA GLY A 49 -5.40 -11.22 10.62
C GLY A 49 -5.88 -9.91 10.00
N TYR A 50 -5.82 -9.78 8.67
CA TYR A 50 -6.30 -8.59 7.97
C TYR A 50 -7.83 -8.53 7.96
N GLY A 51 -8.53 -9.62 7.64
CA GLY A 51 -9.99 -9.64 7.63
C GLY A 51 -10.60 -9.28 8.99
N ALA A 52 -10.15 -9.93 10.07
CA ALA A 52 -10.59 -9.60 11.43
C ALA A 52 -10.09 -8.22 11.87
N GLY A 53 -8.90 -7.82 11.44
CA GLY A 53 -8.36 -6.49 11.69
C GLY A 53 -9.28 -5.39 11.18
N VAL A 54 -9.88 -5.54 9.98
CA VAL A 54 -10.80 -4.51 9.43
C VAL A 54 -12.02 -4.40 10.32
N LEU A 55 -12.60 -5.54 10.71
CA LEU A 55 -13.82 -5.57 11.51
C LEU A 55 -13.60 -4.96 12.91
N ILE A 56 -12.55 -5.39 13.60
CA ILE A 56 -12.22 -4.92 14.96
C ILE A 56 -11.86 -3.44 14.92
N LEU A 57 -11.01 -3.02 13.99
CA LEU A 57 -10.61 -1.62 13.88
C LEU A 57 -11.76 -0.73 13.45
N ALA A 58 -12.65 -1.17 12.55
CA ALA A 58 -13.85 -0.41 12.20
C ALA A 58 -14.72 -0.15 13.44
N GLN A 59 -14.92 -1.17 14.27
CA GLN A 59 -15.72 -1.07 15.49
C GLN A 59 -15.09 -0.14 16.55
N ILE A 60 -13.77 -0.23 16.75
CA ILE A 60 -13.02 0.66 17.67
C ILE A 60 -12.98 2.09 17.14
N SER A 61 -12.77 2.25 15.83
CA SER A 61 -12.64 3.56 15.19
C SER A 61 -13.92 4.38 15.25
N SER A 62 -15.10 3.73 15.37
CA SER A 62 -16.37 4.42 15.63
C SER A 62 -16.38 5.21 16.95
N TYR A 63 -15.48 4.93 17.89
CA TYR A 63 -15.34 5.65 19.17
C TYR A 63 -14.22 6.71 19.17
N PHE A 64 -13.22 6.61 18.27
CA PHE A 64 -12.01 7.47 18.27
C PHE A 64 -11.66 8.03 16.87
N ALA A 65 -12.66 8.21 16.01
CA ALA A 65 -12.50 8.54 14.59
C ALA A 65 -11.66 9.80 14.32
N THR A 66 -11.81 10.84 15.13
CA THR A 66 -11.17 12.15 14.88
C THR A 66 -9.67 12.14 15.13
N GLU A 67 -9.24 11.63 16.29
CA GLU A 67 -7.82 11.56 16.71
C GLU A 67 -6.98 10.67 15.79
N ILE A 68 -7.52 9.52 15.35
CA ILE A 68 -6.80 8.56 14.49
C ILE A 68 -6.58 9.15 13.10
N THR A 69 -7.57 9.87 12.58
CA THR A 69 -7.52 10.43 11.22
C THR A 69 -6.48 11.54 11.14
N GLU A 70 -6.41 12.41 12.15
CA GLU A 70 -5.48 13.55 12.17
C GLU A 70 -4.01 13.11 12.28
N LEU A 71 -3.73 12.07 13.09
CA LEU A 71 -2.41 11.48 13.23
C LEU A 71 -1.95 10.77 11.94
N ILE A 72 -2.86 10.07 11.27
CA ILE A 72 -2.60 9.41 9.98
C ILE A 72 -2.28 10.43 8.88
N TYR A 73 -3.04 11.52 8.78
CA TYR A 73 -2.83 12.53 7.73
C TYR A 73 -1.56 13.35 7.95
N THR A 74 -1.21 13.69 9.18
CA THR A 74 -0.04 14.52 9.50
C THR A 74 1.28 13.83 9.16
N TYR A 75 1.38 12.52 9.40
CA TYR A 75 2.62 11.75 9.16
C TYR A 75 2.62 10.94 7.87
N ASN A 76 1.51 10.90 7.12
CA ASN A 76 1.33 10.03 5.96
C ASN A 76 2.46 10.14 4.92
N SER A 77 2.83 11.37 4.58
CA SER A 77 3.86 11.63 3.57
C SER A 77 5.24 11.11 3.98
N LEU A 78 5.59 11.23 5.27
CA LEU A 78 6.87 10.79 5.79
C LEU A 78 6.93 9.26 5.88
N PHE A 79 5.82 8.63 6.30
CA PHE A 79 5.68 7.17 6.28
C PHE A 79 5.82 6.59 4.87
N PHE A 80 5.22 7.18 3.84
CA PHE A 80 5.36 6.67 2.47
C PHE A 80 6.80 6.71 1.96
N ILE A 81 7.57 7.76 2.28
CA ILE A 81 8.97 7.86 1.88
C ILE A 81 9.79 6.76 2.57
N ILE A 82 9.69 6.62 3.89
CA ILE A 82 10.43 5.60 4.65
C ILE A 82 10.08 4.19 4.14
N MET A 83 8.79 3.90 3.93
CA MET A 83 8.34 2.61 3.43
C MET A 83 8.87 2.33 2.02
N ALA A 84 8.88 3.33 1.13
CA ALA A 84 9.46 3.19 -0.20
C ALA A 84 10.95 2.82 -0.12
N VAL A 85 11.73 3.46 0.76
CA VAL A 85 13.15 3.12 0.97
C VAL A 85 13.32 1.67 1.41
N ILE A 86 12.58 1.27 2.45
CA ILE A 86 12.67 -0.09 3.00
C ILE A 86 12.31 -1.12 1.93
N MET A 87 11.26 -0.87 1.13
CA MET A 87 10.86 -1.80 0.06
C MET A 87 11.88 -1.88 -1.08
N ILE A 88 12.48 -0.77 -1.48
CA ILE A 88 13.53 -0.75 -2.50
C ILE A 88 14.76 -1.52 -2.02
N LEU A 89 15.21 -1.24 -0.78
CA LEU A 89 16.39 -1.91 -0.20
C LEU A 89 16.14 -3.41 -0.02
N ALA A 90 14.99 -3.80 0.53
CA ALA A 90 14.61 -5.19 0.68
C ALA A 90 14.53 -5.90 -0.67
N GLY A 91 13.88 -5.31 -1.69
CA GLY A 91 13.79 -5.89 -3.03
C GLY A 91 15.15 -6.13 -3.67
N ILE A 92 16.08 -5.17 -3.58
CA ILE A 92 17.46 -5.32 -4.08
C ILE A 92 18.21 -6.42 -3.30
N PHE A 93 18.07 -6.43 -1.98
CA PHE A 93 18.74 -7.40 -1.11
C PHE A 93 18.26 -8.83 -1.39
N THR A 94 16.96 -9.04 -1.57
CA THR A 94 16.36 -10.33 -1.94
C THR A 94 16.89 -10.86 -3.27
N ILE A 95 16.97 -10.00 -4.30
CA ILE A 95 17.51 -10.40 -5.61
C ILE A 95 19.00 -10.76 -5.47
N ARG A 96 19.76 -10.00 -4.67
CA ARG A 96 21.20 -10.21 -4.45
C ARG A 96 21.50 -11.49 -3.70
N GLU A 97 20.82 -11.74 -2.57
CA GLU A 97 21.02 -12.95 -1.78
C GLU A 97 20.67 -14.21 -2.56
N TRP A 98 19.63 -14.15 -3.38
CA TRP A 98 19.27 -15.27 -4.23
C TRP A 98 20.37 -15.58 -5.27
N LYS A 99 20.94 -14.54 -5.90
CA LYS A 99 21.97 -14.71 -6.95
C LYS A 99 23.34 -15.15 -6.40
N VAL A 100 23.67 -14.81 -5.16
CA VAL A 100 25.01 -15.04 -4.56
C VAL A 100 25.02 -16.25 -3.61
N PHE A 101 23.94 -16.48 -2.86
CA PHE A 101 23.90 -17.49 -1.80
C PHE A 101 22.85 -18.59 -2.03
N GLU A 102 22.03 -18.51 -3.09
CA GLU A 102 20.86 -19.39 -3.35
C GLU A 102 19.94 -19.58 -2.13
N LYS A 103 19.95 -18.62 -1.21
CA LYS A 103 19.26 -18.73 0.06
C LYS A 103 17.82 -18.23 -0.08
N ASN A 104 16.86 -19.05 0.37
CA ASN A 104 15.43 -18.69 0.35
C ASN A 104 15.11 -17.59 1.37
N THR A 105 15.32 -16.33 1.03
CA THR A 105 14.93 -15.16 1.86
C THR A 105 13.55 -14.57 1.52
N THR A 106 12.74 -15.34 0.79
CA THR A 106 11.35 -15.04 0.42
C THR A 106 10.44 -14.78 1.62
N ALA A 107 10.61 -15.48 2.74
CA ALA A 107 9.79 -15.27 3.94
C ALA A 107 10.05 -13.89 4.60
N ALA A 108 11.33 -13.51 4.74
CA ALA A 108 11.70 -12.19 5.26
C ALA A 108 11.25 -11.06 4.32
N THR A 109 11.38 -11.29 3.01
CA THR A 109 10.92 -10.35 1.98
C THR A 109 9.41 -10.16 2.01
N CYS A 110 8.65 -11.25 2.18
CA CYS A 110 7.20 -11.19 2.33
C CYS A 110 6.82 -10.35 3.56
N ALA A 111 7.50 -10.53 4.70
CA ALA A 111 7.27 -9.71 5.88
C ALA A 111 7.52 -8.22 5.62
N ALA A 112 8.53 -7.88 4.80
CA ALA A 112 8.81 -6.50 4.43
C ALA A 112 7.73 -5.87 3.52
N VAL A 113 7.02 -6.67 2.70
CA VAL A 113 5.84 -6.19 1.92
C VAL A 113 4.61 -6.02 2.81
N ILE A 114 4.54 -6.80 3.89
CA ILE A 114 3.50 -6.74 4.93
C ILE A 114 3.78 -5.60 5.94
N ALA A 115 5.02 -5.13 6.11
CA ALA A 115 5.30 -3.98 6.98
C ALA A 115 4.53 -2.68 6.64
N PRO A 116 4.37 -2.26 5.36
CA PRO A 116 3.64 -1.05 5.00
C PRO A 116 2.10 -1.19 5.01
N CYS A 117 1.53 -2.39 5.00
CA CYS A 117 0.08 -2.54 4.93
C CYS A 117 -0.79 -2.00 6.09
N PRO A 118 -0.31 -1.74 7.33
CA PRO A 118 -1.07 -0.97 8.32
C PRO A 118 -1.47 0.43 7.83
N CYS A 119 -0.70 1.10 6.97
CA CYS A 119 -1.07 2.43 6.47
C CYS A 119 -2.24 2.38 5.47
N CYS A 120 -2.25 1.37 4.60
CA CYS A 120 -3.35 1.11 3.68
C CYS A 120 -4.63 0.72 4.45
N PHE A 121 -4.47 -0.03 5.54
CA PHE A 121 -5.56 -0.35 6.45
C PHE A 121 -6.20 0.89 7.06
N GLY A 122 -5.38 1.80 7.59
CA GLY A 122 -5.86 3.08 8.11
C GLY A 122 -6.63 3.88 7.06
N SER A 123 -6.15 3.90 5.82
CA SER A 123 -6.83 4.59 4.71
C SER A 123 -8.20 3.98 4.37
N ILE A 124 -8.32 2.64 4.41
CA ILE A 124 -9.60 1.95 4.23
C ILE A 124 -10.56 2.27 5.37
N ILE A 125 -10.10 2.26 6.62
CA ILE A 125 -10.93 2.56 7.81
C ILE A 125 -11.45 4.00 7.76
N VAL A 126 -10.58 4.97 7.49
CA VAL A 126 -10.98 6.38 7.32
C VAL A 126 -12.02 6.51 6.21
N SER A 127 -11.84 5.79 5.10
CA SER A 127 -12.81 5.81 4.00
C SER A 127 -14.17 5.22 4.42
N ILE A 128 -14.19 4.12 5.18
CA ILE A 128 -15.42 3.51 5.72
C ILE A 128 -16.13 4.48 6.67
N LEU A 129 -15.39 5.14 7.57
CA LEU A 129 -15.95 6.11 8.52
C LEU A 129 -16.55 7.33 7.81
N LEU A 130 -15.91 7.82 6.75
CA LEU A 130 -16.44 8.93 5.94
C LEU A 130 -17.70 8.53 5.16
N VAL A 131 -17.77 7.28 4.71
CA VAL A 131 -18.91 6.78 3.91
C VAL A 131 -20.07 6.34 4.78
N ALA A 132 -19.86 5.80 5.98
CA ALA A 132 -20.92 5.32 6.88
C ALA A 132 -22.12 6.29 7.03
N PRO A 133 -21.95 7.60 7.31
CA PRO A 133 -23.09 8.52 7.43
C PRO A 133 -23.81 8.81 6.09
N THR A 134 -23.15 8.59 4.95
CA THR A 134 -23.72 8.87 3.61
C THR A 134 -24.65 7.78 3.10
N VAL A 135 -24.44 6.53 3.51
CA VAL A 135 -25.22 5.37 3.03
C VAL A 135 -26.37 5.00 3.98
N GLY A 136 -26.42 5.58 5.18
CA GLY A 136 -27.40 5.22 6.22
C GLY A 136 -27.28 3.78 6.73
N LEU A 137 -26.26 3.04 6.27
CA LEU A 137 -25.90 1.70 6.73
C LEU A 137 -24.87 1.83 7.86
N GLY A 138 -24.96 0.94 8.86
CA GLY A 138 -24.00 0.93 9.96
C GLY A 138 -22.57 0.70 9.45
N ALA A 139 -21.58 1.36 10.06
CA ALA A 139 -20.16 1.18 9.74
C ALA A 139 -19.71 -0.29 9.85
N VAL A 140 -20.39 -1.06 10.71
CA VAL A 140 -20.16 -2.50 10.92
C VAL A 140 -20.58 -3.31 9.69
N ASP A 141 -21.77 -3.09 9.13
CA ASP A 141 -22.24 -3.85 7.96
C ASP A 141 -21.34 -3.60 6.75
N LEU A 142 -20.96 -2.34 6.52
CA LEU A 142 -20.06 -1.97 5.42
C LEU A 142 -18.68 -2.63 5.57
N SER A 143 -18.16 -2.70 6.80
CA SER A 143 -16.87 -3.32 7.09
C SER A 143 -16.85 -4.83 6.81
N VAL A 144 -17.99 -5.53 6.95
CA VAL A 144 -18.13 -6.96 6.62
C VAL A 144 -17.99 -7.19 5.12
N TYR A 145 -18.65 -6.38 4.29
CA TYR A 145 -18.51 -6.48 2.83
C TYR A 145 -17.08 -6.21 2.37
N VAL A 146 -16.44 -5.19 2.95
CA VAL A 146 -15.05 -4.84 2.65
C VAL A 146 -14.10 -5.96 3.07
N ALA A 147 -14.25 -6.51 4.27
CA ALA A 147 -13.43 -7.62 4.76
C ALA A 147 -13.60 -8.87 3.88
N ALA A 148 -14.83 -9.20 3.48
CA ALA A 148 -15.11 -10.31 2.58
C ALA A 148 -14.45 -10.11 1.20
N ALA A 149 -14.57 -8.92 0.61
CA ALA A 149 -13.92 -8.59 -0.66
C ALA A 149 -12.39 -8.65 -0.56
N LEU A 150 -11.81 -8.21 0.56
CA LEU A 150 -10.38 -8.27 0.83
C LEU A 150 -9.88 -9.72 0.90
N VAL A 151 -10.56 -10.58 1.65
CA VAL A 151 -10.20 -12.01 1.74
C VAL A 151 -10.33 -12.70 0.38
N LEU A 152 -11.42 -12.42 -0.34
CA LEU A 152 -11.67 -13.01 -1.66
C LEU A 152 -10.58 -12.60 -2.66
N THR A 153 -10.20 -11.32 -2.71
CA THR A 153 -9.15 -10.82 -3.60
C THR A 153 -7.77 -11.41 -3.27
N ILE A 154 -7.43 -11.59 -1.98
CA ILE A 154 -6.18 -12.25 -1.57
C ILE A 154 -6.14 -13.71 -2.06
N ILE A 155 -7.23 -14.47 -1.89
CA ILE A 155 -7.30 -15.88 -2.30
C ILE A 155 -7.16 -16.00 -3.83
N VAL A 156 -7.91 -15.19 -4.58
CA VAL A 156 -7.89 -15.20 -6.05
C VAL A 156 -6.49 -14.84 -6.57
N THR A 157 -5.87 -13.80 -6.03
CA THR A 157 -4.54 -13.37 -6.47
C THR A 157 -3.42 -14.30 -6.04
N TYR A 158 -3.54 -14.96 -4.89
CA TYR A 158 -2.62 -16.02 -4.50
C TYR A 158 -2.62 -17.16 -5.52
N PHE A 159 -3.79 -17.67 -5.90
CA PHE A 159 -3.90 -18.71 -6.93
C PHE A 159 -3.37 -18.22 -8.29
N ALA A 160 -3.74 -17.02 -8.70
CA ALA A 160 -3.24 -16.41 -9.94
C ALA A 160 -1.70 -16.33 -9.95
N SER A 161 -1.08 -15.94 -8.83
CA SER A 161 0.38 -15.85 -8.72
C SER A 161 1.08 -17.20 -8.85
N SER A 162 0.51 -18.26 -8.27
CA SER A 162 1.08 -19.61 -8.38
C SER A 162 1.05 -20.15 -9.81
N ILE A 163 0.02 -19.80 -10.58
CA ILE A 163 -0.06 -20.09 -12.02
C ILE A 163 0.96 -19.25 -12.78
N PHE A 164 1.07 -17.96 -12.45
CA PHE A 164 2.00 -17.03 -13.10
C PHE A 164 3.46 -17.46 -12.93
N VAL A 165 3.88 -17.85 -11.73
CA VAL A 165 5.25 -18.32 -11.48
C VAL A 165 5.53 -19.66 -12.16
N ARG A 166 4.51 -20.49 -12.38
CA ARG A 166 4.67 -21.74 -13.14
C ARG A 166 4.88 -21.49 -14.64
N TYR A 167 4.42 -20.35 -15.16
CA TYR A 167 4.60 -19.93 -16.55
C TYR A 167 5.91 -19.17 -16.78
N VAL A 168 6.38 -18.47 -15.76
CA VAL A 168 7.64 -17.75 -15.78
C VAL A 168 8.66 -18.65 -15.10
N ASP A 169 9.44 -19.45 -15.86
CA ASP A 169 10.54 -20.32 -15.40
C ASP A 169 11.68 -19.56 -14.68
N LYS A 170 11.33 -18.75 -13.67
CA LYS A 170 12.22 -17.95 -12.85
C LYS A 170 11.92 -18.26 -11.39
N PRO A 171 12.96 -18.28 -10.54
CA PRO A 171 12.79 -18.58 -9.14
C PRO A 171 12.00 -17.47 -8.43
N TYR A 172 11.11 -17.89 -7.51
CA TYR A 172 10.22 -17.06 -6.69
C TYR A 172 10.87 -15.77 -6.13
N PRO A 173 12.10 -15.78 -5.57
CA PRO A 173 12.70 -14.59 -4.97
C PRO A 173 13.06 -13.50 -5.98
N ILE A 174 13.39 -13.86 -7.23
CA ILE A 174 13.70 -12.89 -8.29
C ILE A 174 12.42 -12.15 -8.71
N VAL A 175 11.32 -12.88 -8.89
CA VAL A 175 10.02 -12.31 -9.28
C VAL A 175 9.47 -11.43 -8.15
N LEU A 176 9.51 -11.92 -6.91
CA LEU A 176 9.09 -11.17 -5.72
C LEU A 176 9.94 -9.91 -5.51
N GLY A 177 11.27 -10.02 -5.63
CA GLY A 177 12.17 -8.88 -5.46
C GLY A 177 11.96 -7.79 -6.52
N ASN A 178 11.75 -8.17 -7.78
CA ASN A 178 11.45 -7.21 -8.85
C ASN A 178 10.08 -6.53 -8.64
N PHE A 179 9.09 -7.29 -8.18
CA PHE A 179 7.78 -6.75 -7.80
C PHE A 179 7.89 -5.75 -6.64
N MET A 180 8.66 -6.09 -5.61
CA MET A 180 8.88 -5.25 -4.44
C MET A 180 9.62 -3.95 -4.80
N PHE A 181 10.63 -4.04 -5.66
CA PHE A 181 11.34 -2.87 -6.19
C PHE A 181 10.39 -1.94 -6.95
N PHE A 182 9.53 -2.50 -7.82
CA PHE A 182 8.53 -1.73 -8.55
C PHE A 182 7.52 -1.06 -7.63
N LEU A 183 7.04 -1.76 -6.60
CA LEU A 183 6.16 -1.20 -5.58
C LEU A 183 6.83 -0.08 -4.78
N GLY A 184 8.10 -0.22 -4.45
CA GLY A 184 8.88 0.82 -3.77
C GLY A 184 8.98 2.10 -4.60
N ILE A 185 9.30 1.98 -5.89
CA ILE A 185 9.31 3.14 -6.81
C ILE A 185 7.91 3.75 -6.95
N TYR A 186 6.85 2.93 -7.04
CA TYR A 186 5.47 3.41 -7.07
C TYR A 186 5.11 4.23 -5.83
N PHE A 187 5.48 3.77 -4.64
CA PHE A 187 5.23 4.52 -3.40
C PHE A 187 6.07 5.78 -3.32
N LEU A 188 7.30 5.77 -3.83
CA LEU A 188 8.16 6.94 -3.91
C LEU A 188 7.56 8.01 -4.83
N LEU A 189 7.10 7.61 -6.02
CA LEU A 189 6.38 8.49 -6.95
C LEU A 189 5.09 9.02 -6.30
N SER A 190 4.32 8.17 -5.64
CA SER A 190 3.08 8.58 -4.95
C SER A 190 3.36 9.60 -3.84
N ALA A 191 4.40 9.38 -3.04
CA ALA A 191 4.82 10.31 -1.98
C ALA A 191 5.26 11.67 -2.51
N LEU A 192 5.72 11.77 -3.77
CA LEU A 192 6.09 13.03 -4.40
C LEU A 192 4.88 13.72 -5.04
N VAL A 193 3.99 12.95 -5.66
CA VAL A 193 2.82 13.47 -6.38
C VAL A 193 1.73 13.95 -5.43
N ILE A 194 1.42 13.21 -4.35
CA ILE A 194 0.35 13.54 -3.40
C ILE A 194 0.52 14.94 -2.77
N PRO A 195 1.65 15.30 -2.13
CA PRO A 195 1.80 16.62 -1.53
C PRO A 195 1.84 17.73 -2.59
N ASN A 196 2.34 17.45 -3.79
CA ASN A 196 2.35 18.44 -4.89
C ASN A 196 0.93 18.72 -5.39
N ILE A 197 0.09 17.70 -5.54
CA ILE A 197 -1.33 17.87 -5.88
C ILE A 197 -2.05 18.62 -4.74
N ALA A 198 -1.83 18.25 -3.49
CA ALA A 198 -2.44 18.91 -2.33
C ALA A 198 -2.04 20.41 -2.24
N ALA A 199 -0.79 20.74 -2.58
CA ALA A 199 -0.30 22.12 -2.64
C ALA A 199 -0.98 22.93 -3.75
N ILE A 200 -1.29 22.32 -4.90
CA ILE A 200 -1.99 22.97 -6.01
C ILE A 200 -3.50 23.10 -5.71
N MET A 201 -4.12 22.09 -5.10
CA MET A 201 -5.54 22.11 -4.70
C MET A 201 -5.82 23.14 -3.60
N ASN A 202 -4.89 23.33 -2.65
CA ASN A 202 -5.00 24.43 -1.67
C ASN A 202 -4.73 25.81 -2.29
N LYS A 203 -4.13 25.90 -3.48
CA LYS A 203 -3.76 27.14 -4.15
C LYS A 203 -4.85 27.77 -5.03
N SER A 204 -6.13 27.56 -4.69
CA SER A 204 -7.21 28.42 -5.20
C SER A 204 -8.43 28.43 -4.29
N MET A 205 -8.36 29.20 -3.19
CA MET A 205 -9.42 30.16 -2.79
C MET A 205 -8.91 31.33 -1.90
N GLY A 206 -7.59 31.55 -1.76
CA GLY A 206 -7.07 32.74 -1.09
C GLY A 206 -5.54 32.74 -1.00
N SER A 207 -4.93 33.89 -1.31
CA SER A 207 -3.50 34.28 -1.22
C SER A 207 -2.43 33.19 -1.29
N ILE A 208 -1.60 33.29 -2.34
CA ILE A 208 -0.35 32.55 -2.51
C ILE A 208 0.58 32.77 -1.29
N SER A 209 0.55 31.84 -0.33
CA SER A 209 1.70 31.50 0.49
C SER A 209 2.31 30.24 -0.09
N ILE A 210 3.49 30.39 -0.69
CA ILE A 210 4.31 29.31 -1.22
C ILE A 210 4.50 28.27 -0.12
N VAL A 211 3.99 27.06 -0.33
CA VAL A 211 4.41 25.90 0.45
C VAL A 211 5.91 25.78 0.21
N SER A 212 6.67 25.95 1.29
CA SER A 212 8.11 26.25 1.29
C SER A 212 8.89 25.37 0.31
N MET A 213 9.64 26.02 -0.60
CA MET A 213 10.54 25.41 -1.59
C MET A 213 11.49 24.36 -0.98
N GLU A 214 11.75 24.43 0.32
CA GLU A 214 12.55 23.49 1.10
C GLU A 214 11.97 22.07 1.16
N SER A 215 10.64 21.90 1.29
CA SER A 215 10.04 20.56 1.37
C SER A 215 10.06 19.85 0.00
N LEU A 216 9.80 20.59 -1.08
CA LEU A 216 9.90 20.09 -2.46
C LEU A 216 11.35 19.77 -2.83
N ALA A 217 12.30 20.64 -2.50
CA ALA A 217 13.71 20.39 -2.70
C ALA A 217 14.19 19.17 -1.89
N GLY A 218 13.73 19.02 -0.65
CA GLY A 218 14.03 17.87 0.20
C GLY A 218 13.55 16.54 -0.39
N SER A 219 12.33 16.48 -0.92
CA SER A 219 11.81 15.26 -1.57
C SER A 219 12.55 14.91 -2.86
N ILE A 220 12.92 15.90 -3.67
CA ILE A 220 13.69 15.69 -4.91
C ILE A 220 15.11 15.23 -4.58
N VAL A 221 15.76 15.86 -3.60
CA VAL A 221 17.10 15.45 -3.14
C VAL A 221 17.08 14.05 -2.55
N ALA A 222 16.07 13.70 -1.74
CA ALA A 222 15.90 12.35 -1.22
C ALA A 222 15.72 11.32 -2.35
N LEU A 223 14.92 11.63 -3.38
CA LEU A 223 14.74 10.79 -4.56
C LEU A 223 16.04 10.59 -5.32
N VAL A 224 16.79 11.67 -5.58
CA VAL A 224 18.10 11.59 -6.25
C VAL A 224 19.09 10.80 -5.42
N LEU A 225 19.17 11.02 -4.10
CA LEU A 225 20.03 10.24 -3.20
C LEU A 225 19.65 8.76 -3.19
N LEU A 226 18.37 8.41 -3.13
CA LEU A 226 17.89 7.03 -3.15
C LEU A 226 18.16 6.33 -4.47
N VAL A 227 17.91 7.02 -5.59
CA VAL A 227 18.19 6.50 -6.92
C VAL A 227 19.70 6.34 -7.09
N VAL A 228 20.50 7.30 -6.64
CA VAL A 228 21.97 7.22 -6.67
C VAL A 228 22.47 6.12 -5.76
N ILE A 229 21.95 5.96 -4.54
CA ILE A 229 22.32 4.85 -3.63
C ILE A 229 21.93 3.52 -4.27
N GLY A 230 20.71 3.39 -4.80
CA GLY A 230 20.25 2.20 -5.50
C GLY A 230 21.12 1.86 -6.72
N ILE A 231 21.49 2.84 -7.53
CA ILE A 231 22.36 2.68 -8.70
C ILE A 231 23.81 2.40 -8.28
N VAL A 232 24.34 3.07 -7.26
CA VAL A 232 25.71 2.85 -6.77
C VAL A 232 25.84 1.47 -6.15
N PHE A 233 24.85 1.01 -5.38
CA PHE A 233 24.81 -0.35 -4.85
C PHE A 233 24.65 -1.39 -5.96
N SER A 234 23.84 -1.08 -6.98
CA SER A 234 23.68 -1.93 -8.17
C SER A 234 24.95 -1.99 -9.03
N ARG A 235 25.67 -0.87 -9.21
CA ARG A 235 26.93 -0.82 -9.96
C ARG A 235 28.09 -1.45 -9.20
N LYS A 236 28.17 -1.29 -7.86
CA LYS A 236 29.22 -1.92 -7.04
C LYS A 236 29.11 -3.45 -7.01
N ASN A 237 27.99 -3.99 -7.46
CA ASN A 237 27.74 -5.43 -7.58
C ASN A 237 27.83 -5.98 -9.01
N ASN A 238 27.94 -5.12 -10.04
CA ASN A 238 28.27 -5.55 -11.40
C ASN A 238 29.78 -5.62 -11.65
N ILE A 239 30.61 -5.36 -10.62
CA ILE A 239 32.08 -5.51 -10.65
C ILE A 239 32.58 -6.81 -9.97
N LEU A 240 31.68 -7.66 -9.46
CA LEU A 240 32.02 -9.06 -9.21
C LEU A 240 31.09 -9.92 -10.07
N SER A 241 31.54 -10.07 -11.32
CA SER A 241 31.26 -11.20 -12.21
C SER A 241 31.26 -12.53 -11.47
#